data_AF-A0A4R5KAC6-F1
#
_entry.id   AF-A0A4R5KAC6-F1
#
_cell.length_a   1.000
_cell.length_b   1.000
_cell.length_c   1.000
_cell.angle_alpha   90.00
_cell.angle_beta   90.00
_cell.angle_gamma   90.00
#
_symmetry.space_group_name_H-M   'P 1'
#
loop_
_entity.id
_entity.type
_entity.pdbx_description
1 polymer ?
#
loop_
_entity_poly.entity_id
_entity_poly.type
_entity_poly.pdbx_seq_one_letter_code
_entity_poly.pdbx_strand_id
1 'polypeptide(L)'
;MLPKSFIEAIAPLAVAEMHRTGILASITIAQGALESGWGAYAPGNNLFGIKGSGQLQTTQEFINGRWIRVVNGFRVYDDWTGSVMDHSQFLIENSRYTKAGFFDRCKEKDAQGAAYSLQQAGYATDPGYASKLIRIMEDWNLEQYDITAAEVHEEPAEELAPFMINAEDANKMIGFLKASYEASASQEARDDFHRLANQLRKASGQPEE
;
A
#
# COMPACT_ATOMS: atom_id res chain seq x y z
N MET A 1 -1.87 -6.57 14.43
CA MET A 1 -0.46 -6.58 13.95
C MET A 1 0.27 -5.41 14.61
N LEU A 2 1.61 -5.33 14.56
CA LEU A 2 2.29 -4.07 14.92
C LEU A 2 1.90 -2.99 13.90
N PRO A 3 1.62 -1.74 14.32
CA PRO A 3 1.20 -0.68 13.40
C PRO A 3 2.14 -0.48 12.19
N LYS A 4 3.46 -0.48 12.42
CA LYS A 4 4.46 -0.36 11.35
C LYS A 4 4.33 -1.48 10.30
N SER A 5 4.23 -2.73 10.73
CA SER A 5 4.08 -3.88 9.83
C SER A 5 2.76 -3.84 9.06
N PHE A 6 1.69 -3.30 9.67
CA PHE A 6 0.43 -3.10 8.99
C PHE A 6 0.58 -2.05 7.87
N ILE A 7 1.20 -0.91 8.17
CA ILE A 7 1.46 0.16 7.19
C ILE A 7 2.31 -0.38 6.03
N GLU A 8 3.40 -1.10 6.32
CA GLU A 8 4.26 -1.72 5.30
C GLU A 8 3.49 -2.66 4.37
N ALA A 9 2.51 -3.41 4.89
CA ALA A 9 1.70 -4.34 4.10
C ALA A 9 0.62 -3.64 3.26
N ILE A 10 -0.05 -2.61 3.79
CA ILE A 10 -1.19 -1.96 3.12
C ILE A 10 -0.77 -0.78 2.22
N ALA A 11 0.32 -0.09 2.52
CA ALA A 11 0.79 1.08 1.78
C ALA A 11 0.92 0.84 0.26
N PRO A 12 1.56 -0.23 -0.25
CA PRO A 12 1.64 -0.45 -1.70
C PRO A 12 0.26 -0.62 -2.37
N LEU A 13 -0.70 -1.23 -1.67
CA LEU A 13 -2.07 -1.39 -2.16
C LEU A 13 -2.80 -0.04 -2.19
N ALA A 14 -2.66 0.75 -1.12
CA ALA A 14 -3.26 2.06 -1.00
C ALA A 14 -2.72 3.05 -2.05
N VAL A 15 -1.40 3.05 -2.32
CA VAL A 15 -0.78 3.89 -3.34
C VAL A 15 -1.26 3.50 -4.74
N ALA A 16 -1.30 2.20 -5.06
CA ALA A 16 -1.81 1.73 -6.34
C ALA A 16 -3.28 2.16 -6.56
N GLU A 17 -4.11 2.04 -5.54
CA GLU A 17 -5.50 2.47 -5.58
C GLU A 17 -5.66 3.98 -5.65
N MET A 18 -4.79 4.75 -4.98
CA MET A 18 -4.74 6.19 -5.13
C MET A 18 -4.44 6.59 -6.57
N HIS A 19 -3.48 5.95 -7.23
CA HIS A 19 -3.19 6.23 -8.64
C HIS A 19 -4.35 5.86 -9.56
N ARG A 20 -5.07 4.77 -9.25
CA ARG A 20 -6.23 4.33 -10.04
C ARG A 20 -7.46 5.23 -9.86
N THR A 21 -7.68 5.74 -8.65
CA THR A 21 -8.98 6.33 -8.27
C THR A 21 -8.90 7.79 -7.83
N GLY A 22 -7.72 8.29 -7.48
CA GLY A 22 -7.51 9.60 -6.88
C GLY A 22 -7.83 9.67 -5.39
N ILE A 23 -8.19 8.57 -4.72
CA ILE A 23 -8.41 8.54 -3.26
C ILE A 23 -7.06 8.51 -2.56
N LEU A 24 -6.79 9.46 -1.66
CA LEU A 24 -5.50 9.55 -0.96
C LEU A 24 -5.11 8.22 -0.27
N ALA A 25 -3.84 7.83 -0.41
CA ALA A 25 -3.31 6.62 0.18
C ALA A 25 -3.33 6.74 1.71
N SER A 26 -3.01 7.92 2.25
CA SER A 26 -3.08 8.23 3.69
C SER A 26 -4.45 7.91 4.29
N ILE A 27 -5.54 8.30 3.62
CA ILE A 27 -6.92 8.01 4.01
C ILE A 27 -7.17 6.51 4.02
N THR A 28 -6.79 5.82 2.95
CA THR A 28 -7.00 4.37 2.83
C THR A 28 -6.26 3.60 3.93
N ILE A 29 -5.00 3.97 4.20
CA ILE A 29 -4.19 3.36 5.26
C ILE A 29 -4.81 3.65 6.64
N ALA A 30 -5.20 4.90 6.90
CA ALA A 30 -5.79 5.30 8.18
C ALA A 30 -7.13 4.63 8.46
N GLN A 31 -8.03 4.54 7.47
CA GLN A 31 -9.28 3.80 7.58
C GLN A 31 -9.01 2.31 7.81
N GLY A 32 -8.15 1.69 7.01
CA GLY A 32 -7.79 0.28 7.19
C GLY A 32 -7.24 0.01 8.59
N ALA A 33 -6.37 0.88 9.12
CA ALA A 33 -5.82 0.76 10.46
C ALA A 33 -6.91 0.89 11.54
N LEU A 34 -7.79 1.89 11.43
CA LEU A 34 -8.85 2.13 12.40
C LEU A 34 -9.88 1.00 12.43
N GLU A 35 -10.39 0.60 11.26
CA GLU A 35 -11.50 -0.34 11.12
C GLU A 35 -11.09 -1.77 11.48
N SER A 36 -9.84 -2.17 11.16
CA SER A 36 -9.34 -3.52 11.43
C SER A 36 -8.51 -3.65 12.72
N GLY A 37 -8.32 -2.53 13.46
CA GLY A 37 -7.41 -2.47 14.60
C GLY A 37 -5.98 -2.86 14.21
N TRP A 38 -5.43 -2.19 13.20
CA TRP A 38 -4.11 -2.48 12.63
C TRP A 38 -3.99 -3.93 12.14
N GLY A 39 -4.99 -4.39 11.40
CA GLY A 39 -5.09 -5.74 10.85
C GLY A 39 -5.23 -6.84 11.90
N ALA A 40 -5.43 -6.51 13.18
CA ALA A 40 -5.62 -7.52 14.24
C ALA A 40 -6.97 -8.22 14.12
N TYR A 41 -7.97 -7.56 13.53
CA TYR A 41 -9.30 -8.09 13.32
C TYR A 41 -9.81 -7.74 11.92
N ALA A 42 -9.57 -8.63 10.96
CA ALA A 42 -10.05 -8.52 9.58
C ALA A 42 -10.66 -9.86 9.10
N PRO A 43 -11.72 -10.37 9.78
CA PRO A 43 -12.39 -11.61 9.37
C PRO A 43 -12.84 -11.55 7.91
N GLY A 44 -12.54 -12.60 7.16
CA GLY A 44 -12.80 -12.65 5.72
C GLY A 44 -11.92 -11.68 4.90
N ASN A 45 -10.76 -11.29 5.42
CA ASN A 45 -9.86 -10.30 4.83
C ASN A 45 -10.49 -8.92 4.62
N ASN A 46 -11.60 -8.62 5.29
CA ASN A 46 -12.32 -7.35 5.16
C ASN A 46 -11.74 -6.31 6.13
N LEU A 47 -10.83 -5.49 5.63
CA LEU A 47 -10.16 -4.46 6.42
C LEU A 47 -11.07 -3.31 6.82
N PHE A 48 -12.12 -3.03 6.05
CA PHE A 48 -12.92 -1.80 6.14
C PHE A 48 -14.34 -2.04 6.67
N GLY A 49 -14.67 -3.27 7.07
CA GLY A 49 -15.99 -3.63 7.59
C GLY A 49 -17.14 -3.44 6.60
N ILE A 50 -16.89 -3.62 5.29
CA ILE A 50 -17.93 -3.40 4.27
C ILE A 50 -19.01 -4.47 4.39
N LYS A 51 -20.25 -4.03 4.67
CA LYS A 51 -21.42 -4.90 4.78
C LYS A 51 -21.79 -5.53 3.43
N GLY A 52 -22.32 -6.75 3.47
CA GLY A 52 -22.70 -7.51 2.29
C GLY A 52 -23.34 -8.86 2.64
N SER A 53 -23.48 -9.73 1.65
CA SER A 53 -24.11 -11.05 1.81
C SER A 53 -23.12 -12.20 2.09
N GLY A 54 -21.92 -11.89 2.61
CA GLY A 54 -20.89 -12.89 2.91
C GLY A 54 -20.99 -13.41 4.35
N GLN A 55 -19.88 -13.34 5.09
CA GLN A 55 -19.79 -13.89 6.44
C GLN A 55 -20.65 -13.09 7.44
N LEU A 56 -21.42 -13.79 8.28
CA LEU A 56 -22.14 -13.16 9.38
C LEU A 56 -21.20 -12.87 10.55
N GLN A 57 -21.24 -11.65 11.08
CA GLN A 57 -20.43 -11.21 12.21
C GLN A 57 -21.25 -10.37 13.18
N THR A 58 -20.90 -10.45 14.47
CA THR A 58 -21.50 -9.61 15.51
C THR A 58 -20.74 -8.30 15.61
N THR A 59 -21.41 -7.16 15.38
CA THR A 59 -20.81 -5.82 15.46
C THR A 59 -21.52 -4.95 16.50
N GLN A 60 -20.85 -3.86 16.90
CA GLN A 60 -21.44 -2.82 17.74
C GLN A 60 -21.95 -1.68 16.87
N GLU A 61 -23.19 -1.26 17.09
CA GLU A 61 -23.82 -0.12 16.41
C GLU A 61 -24.29 0.90 17.44
N PHE A 62 -24.12 2.19 17.15
CA PHE A 62 -24.64 3.26 18.01
C PHE A 62 -26.00 3.74 17.48
N ILE A 63 -27.07 3.29 18.10
CA ILE A 63 -28.45 3.54 17.67
C ILE A 63 -29.23 4.16 18.84
N ASN A 64 -29.85 5.32 18.61
CA ASN A 64 -30.63 6.06 19.60
C ASN A 64 -29.84 6.34 20.90
N GLY A 65 -28.58 6.77 20.77
CA GLY A 65 -27.76 7.19 21.91
C GLY A 65 -27.14 6.05 22.73
N ARG A 66 -27.24 4.80 22.27
CA ARG A 66 -26.67 3.63 22.97
C ARG A 66 -25.98 2.67 22.01
N TRP A 67 -24.93 2.03 22.50
CA TRP A 67 -24.26 0.92 21.81
C TRP A 67 -25.08 -0.35 21.95
N ILE A 68 -25.41 -1.01 20.84
CA ILE A 68 -26.06 -2.32 20.81
C ILE A 68 -25.22 -3.30 19.98
N ARG A 69 -25.32 -4.60 20.26
CA ARG A 69 -24.74 -5.64 19.42
C ARG A 69 -25.77 -6.13 18.40
N VAL A 70 -25.37 -6.22 17.14
CA VAL A 70 -26.19 -6.73 16.04
C VAL A 70 -25.42 -7.75 15.23
N VAL A 71 -26.13 -8.66 14.57
CA VAL A 71 -25.53 -9.56 13.57
C VAL A 71 -25.76 -8.97 12.20
N ASN A 72 -24.69 -8.74 11.45
CA ASN A 72 -24.74 -8.26 10.07
C ASN A 72 -23.91 -9.17 9.16
N GLY A 73 -24.23 -9.19 7.88
CA GLY A 73 -23.40 -9.82 6.86
C GLY A 73 -22.31 -8.85 6.38
N PHE A 74 -21.12 -9.39 6.15
CA PHE A 74 -19.94 -8.67 5.67
C PHE A 74 -19.38 -9.33 4.42
N ARG A 75 -18.80 -8.52 3.54
CA ARG A 75 -18.08 -9.02 2.35
C ARG A 75 -16.84 -9.80 2.80
N VAL A 76 -16.43 -10.76 1.97
CA VAL A 76 -15.25 -11.62 2.17
C VAL A 76 -14.40 -11.51 0.91
N TYR A 77 -13.09 -11.45 1.09
CA TYR A 77 -12.11 -11.30 0.03
C TYR A 77 -11.04 -12.38 0.11
N ASP A 78 -10.42 -12.71 -1.02
CA ASP A 78 -9.31 -13.65 -1.09
C ASP A 78 -8.08 -13.11 -0.34
N ASP A 79 -7.86 -11.80 -0.42
CA ASP A 79 -6.75 -11.09 0.22
C ASP A 79 -7.11 -9.61 0.52
N TRP A 80 -6.14 -8.86 1.05
CA TRP A 80 -6.31 -7.43 1.31
C TRP A 80 -6.37 -6.58 0.04
N THR A 81 -5.81 -7.05 -1.09
CA THR A 81 -5.92 -6.37 -2.39
C THR A 81 -7.39 -6.21 -2.77
N GLY A 82 -8.16 -7.30 -2.70
CA GLY A 82 -9.60 -7.29 -2.96
C GLY A 82 -10.35 -6.36 -2.01
N SER A 83 -9.98 -6.36 -0.72
CA SER A 83 -10.62 -5.48 0.27
C SER A 83 -10.36 -3.99 0.01
N VAL A 84 -9.14 -3.61 -0.39
CA VAL A 84 -8.77 -2.21 -0.66
C VAL A 84 -9.43 -1.74 -1.96
N MET A 85 -9.43 -2.56 -3.01
CA MET A 85 -10.09 -2.24 -4.28
C MET A 85 -11.60 -2.02 -4.11
N ASP A 86 -12.25 -2.90 -3.35
CA ASP A 86 -13.70 -2.82 -3.10
C ASP A 86 -14.05 -1.63 -2.18
N HIS A 87 -13.17 -1.26 -1.26
CA HIS A 87 -13.31 -0.04 -0.48
C HIS A 87 -13.31 1.21 -1.36
N SER A 88 -12.33 1.34 -2.27
CA SER A 88 -12.30 2.46 -3.22
C SER A 88 -13.57 2.49 -4.08
N GLN A 89 -14.00 1.33 -4.57
CA GLN A 89 -15.21 1.22 -5.39
C GLN A 89 -16.47 1.62 -4.62
N PHE A 90 -16.60 1.18 -3.37
CA PHE A 90 -17.70 1.56 -2.48
C PHE A 90 -17.79 3.08 -2.27
N LEU A 91 -16.64 3.75 -2.10
CA LEU A 91 -16.61 5.22 -1.99
C LEU A 91 -17.04 5.89 -3.30
N ILE A 92 -16.59 5.38 -4.46
CA ILE A 92 -16.91 5.92 -5.79
C ILE A 92 -18.40 5.75 -6.13
N GLU A 93 -18.96 4.57 -5.89
CA GLU A 93 -20.34 4.26 -6.27
C GLU A 93 -21.38 4.99 -5.42
N ASN A 94 -21.03 5.34 -4.18
CA ASN A 94 -21.95 5.96 -3.27
C ASN A 94 -21.88 7.50 -3.35
N SER A 95 -22.80 8.09 -4.10
CA SER A 95 -22.88 9.54 -4.36
C SER A 95 -22.85 10.44 -3.12
N ARG A 96 -23.11 9.92 -1.91
CA ARG A 96 -23.00 10.68 -0.66
C ARG A 96 -21.59 11.24 -0.42
N TYR A 97 -20.54 10.52 -0.84
CA TYR A 97 -19.16 10.96 -0.65
C TYR A 97 -18.79 12.09 -1.61
N THR A 98 -19.22 11.99 -2.89
CA THR A 98 -19.11 13.09 -3.84
C THR A 98 -19.85 14.34 -3.35
N LYS A 99 -21.09 14.17 -2.85
CA LYS A 99 -21.88 15.29 -2.31
C LYS A 99 -21.26 15.96 -1.09
N ALA A 100 -20.50 15.21 -0.30
CA ALA A 100 -19.75 15.73 0.84
C ALA A 100 -18.39 16.35 0.44
N GLY A 101 -18.07 16.42 -0.86
CA GLY A 101 -16.82 16.98 -1.38
C GLY A 101 -15.59 16.10 -1.19
N PHE A 102 -15.76 14.82 -0.82
CA PHE A 102 -14.63 13.93 -0.49
C PHE A 102 -13.57 13.86 -1.61
N PHE A 103 -14.01 13.67 -2.86
CA PHE A 103 -13.08 13.54 -3.99
C PHE A 103 -12.40 14.86 -4.36
N ASP A 104 -13.06 16.00 -4.12
CA ASP A 104 -12.44 17.31 -4.31
C ASP A 104 -11.31 17.51 -3.30
N ARG A 105 -11.51 17.11 -2.04
CA ARG A 105 -10.46 17.11 -1.00
C ARG A 105 -9.29 16.22 -1.35
N CYS A 106 -9.55 15.01 -1.85
CA CYS A 106 -8.48 14.14 -2.30
C CYS A 106 -7.68 14.76 -3.46
N LYS A 107 -8.35 15.41 -4.41
CA LYS A 107 -7.69 16.12 -5.52
C LYS A 107 -6.85 17.31 -5.05
N GLU A 108 -7.31 18.02 -4.02
CA GLU A 108 -6.60 19.12 -3.37
C GLU A 108 -5.45 18.65 -2.46
N LYS A 109 -5.27 17.33 -2.29
CA LYS A 109 -4.37 16.71 -1.31
C LYS A 109 -4.66 17.15 0.13
N ASP A 110 -5.92 17.44 0.43
CA ASP A 110 -6.41 17.84 1.74
C ASP A 110 -6.89 16.59 2.51
N ALA A 111 -5.96 15.83 3.07
CA ALA A 111 -6.26 14.58 3.80
C ALA A 111 -7.17 14.85 5.02
N GLN A 112 -6.95 15.95 5.74
CA GLN A 112 -7.79 16.33 6.87
C GLN A 112 -9.22 16.65 6.42
N GLY A 113 -9.37 17.45 5.35
CA GLY A 113 -10.66 17.75 4.75
C GLY A 113 -11.37 16.49 4.26
N ALA A 114 -10.64 15.55 3.65
CA ALA A 114 -11.19 14.27 3.20
C ALA A 114 -11.73 13.44 4.39
N ALA A 115 -11.03 13.40 5.52
CA ALA A 115 -11.51 12.74 6.74
C ALA A 115 -12.81 13.37 7.28
N TYR A 116 -12.92 14.70 7.25
CA TYR A 116 -14.16 15.38 7.63
C TYR A 116 -15.30 15.10 6.64
N SER A 117 -15.03 15.08 5.34
CA SER A 117 -16.02 14.71 4.31
C SER A 117 -16.54 13.28 4.49
N LEU A 118 -15.68 12.32 4.86
CA LEU A 118 -16.11 10.95 5.19
C LEU A 118 -17.08 10.92 6.37
N GLN A 119 -16.77 11.67 7.44
CA GLN A 119 -17.67 11.78 8.60
C GLN A 119 -18.99 12.46 8.23
N GLN A 120 -18.96 13.56 7.49
CA GLN A 120 -20.15 14.26 7.03
C GLN A 120 -21.04 13.37 6.15
N ALA A 121 -20.44 12.54 5.31
CA ALA A 121 -21.12 11.57 4.47
C ALA A 121 -21.71 10.37 5.24
N GLY A 122 -21.42 10.25 6.53
CA GLY A 122 -21.89 9.16 7.38
C GLY A 122 -21.21 7.83 7.08
N TYR A 123 -19.88 7.84 6.89
CA TYR A 123 -19.10 6.61 6.81
C TYR A 123 -19.22 5.82 8.13
N ALA A 124 -19.05 6.51 9.27
CA ALA A 124 -19.23 5.96 10.61
C ALA A 124 -20.24 6.76 11.43
N THR A 125 -20.85 6.12 12.42
CA THR A 125 -21.76 6.78 13.39
C THR A 125 -21.02 7.44 14.56
N ASP A 126 -19.70 7.22 14.64
CA ASP A 126 -18.84 7.81 15.66
C ASP A 126 -18.64 9.32 15.42
N PRO A 127 -19.00 10.20 16.39
CA PRO A 127 -18.83 11.64 16.26
C PRO A 127 -17.37 12.10 16.20
N GLY A 128 -16.41 11.26 16.62
CA GLY A 128 -14.97 11.53 16.58
C GLY A 128 -14.25 10.87 15.42
N TYR A 129 -14.95 10.34 14.41
CA TYR A 129 -14.36 9.54 13.34
C TYR A 129 -13.24 10.27 12.60
N ALA A 130 -13.50 11.48 12.10
CA ALA A 130 -12.54 12.28 11.35
C ALA A 130 -11.29 12.58 12.20
N SER A 131 -11.47 12.98 13.47
CA SER A 131 -10.35 13.25 14.37
C SER A 131 -9.48 12.02 14.64
N LYS A 132 -10.07 10.82 14.67
CA LYS A 132 -9.30 9.58 14.80
C LYS A 132 -8.47 9.28 13.56
N LEU A 133 -9.03 9.46 12.37
CA LEU A 133 -8.29 9.28 11.12
C LEU A 133 -7.13 10.29 11.02
N ILE A 134 -7.40 11.56 11.27
CA ILE A 134 -6.39 12.63 11.26
C ILE A 134 -5.25 12.28 12.22
N ARG A 135 -5.58 11.89 13.45
CA ARG A 135 -4.56 11.47 14.42
C ARG A 135 -3.72 10.29 13.94
N ILE A 136 -4.33 9.28 13.33
CA ILE A 136 -3.58 8.14 12.77
C ILE A 136 -2.65 8.61 11.64
N MET A 137 -3.12 9.50 10.77
CA MET A 137 -2.31 10.06 9.69
C MET A 137 -1.13 10.87 10.22
N GLU A 138 -1.34 11.71 11.24
CA GLU A 138 -0.31 12.52 11.88
C GLU A 138 0.71 11.66 12.66
N ASP A 139 0.24 10.77 13.54
CA ASP A 139 1.08 9.93 14.40
C ASP A 139 2.04 9.02 13.57
N TRP A 140 1.65 8.68 12.33
CA TRP A 140 2.41 7.80 11.43
C TRP A 140 2.90 8.47 10.16
N ASN A 141 2.76 9.80 10.05
CA ASN A 141 3.15 10.59 8.88
C ASN A 141 2.64 9.99 7.56
N LEU A 142 1.36 9.58 7.50
CA LEU A 142 0.84 8.78 6.37
C LEU A 142 0.70 9.59 5.08
N GLU A 143 0.67 10.92 5.13
CA GLU A 143 0.65 11.78 3.94
C GLU A 143 1.93 11.62 3.08
N GLN A 144 3.01 11.04 3.63
CA GLN A 144 4.18 10.64 2.83
C GLN A 144 3.86 9.63 1.71
N TYR A 145 2.71 8.94 1.80
CA TYR A 145 2.22 8.01 0.77
C TYR A 145 1.33 8.69 -0.27
N ASP A 146 0.98 9.96 -0.10
CA ASP A 146 0.13 10.73 -1.04
C ASP A 146 0.94 11.33 -2.21
N ILE A 147 1.88 10.53 -2.70
CA ILE A 147 2.77 10.84 -3.81
C ILE A 147 2.11 10.48 -5.15
N THR A 148 1.93 11.49 -5.99
CA THR A 148 1.46 11.29 -7.36
C THR A 148 2.57 10.65 -8.18
N ALA A 149 2.20 9.96 -9.27
CA ALA A 149 3.17 9.41 -10.21
C ALA A 149 4.15 10.47 -10.75
N ALA A 150 3.76 11.76 -10.77
CA ALA A 150 4.62 12.87 -11.17
C ALA A 150 5.66 13.24 -10.10
N GLU A 151 5.29 13.21 -8.81
CA GLU A 151 6.21 13.55 -7.70
C GLU A 151 7.23 12.44 -7.40
N VAL A 152 6.94 11.19 -7.80
CA VAL A 152 7.92 10.09 -7.83
C VAL A 152 9.07 10.40 -8.82
N HIS A 153 8.89 11.35 -9.73
CA HIS A 153 9.90 11.82 -10.68
C HIS A 153 10.55 13.16 -10.30
N GLU A 154 10.23 13.76 -9.14
CA GLU A 154 10.79 15.04 -8.66
C GLU A 154 11.78 14.88 -7.49
N GLU A 155 12.56 13.80 -7.45
CA GLU A 155 13.86 13.86 -6.75
C GLU A 155 14.79 14.78 -7.59
N PRO A 156 15.57 15.70 -6.99
CA PRO A 156 16.55 16.46 -7.75
C PRO A 156 17.44 15.44 -8.43
N ALA A 157 17.67 15.62 -9.73
CA ALA A 157 18.57 14.78 -10.49
C ALA A 157 20.00 14.92 -9.93
N GLU A 158 20.31 14.21 -8.84
CA GLU A 158 21.60 13.54 -8.73
C GLU A 158 21.64 12.61 -9.93
N GLU A 159 22.30 13.14 -10.96
CA GLU A 159 22.72 12.50 -12.20
C GLU A 159 22.49 10.98 -12.14
N LEU A 160 21.39 10.53 -12.77
CA LEU A 160 21.08 9.11 -12.94
C LEU A 160 22.18 8.50 -13.79
N ALA A 161 23.32 8.21 -13.17
CA ALA A 161 24.18 7.14 -13.60
C ALA A 161 23.25 5.93 -13.73
N PRO A 162 23.18 5.29 -14.91
CA PRO A 162 22.35 4.11 -15.09
C PRO A 162 22.61 3.16 -13.91
N PHE A 163 21.59 2.46 -13.41
CA PHE A 163 21.67 1.52 -12.29
C PHE A 163 22.75 0.46 -12.57
N MET A 164 24.01 0.86 -12.34
CA MET A 164 25.21 0.11 -12.57
C MET A 164 25.47 -0.56 -11.24
N ILE A 165 25.51 -1.89 -11.24
CA ILE A 165 26.06 -2.61 -10.10
C ILE A 165 27.47 -2.05 -9.86
N ASN A 166 27.76 -1.58 -8.65
CA ASN A 166 29.09 -1.04 -8.37
C ASN A 166 30.14 -2.16 -8.55
N ALA A 167 31.38 -1.78 -8.83
CA ALA A 167 32.45 -2.74 -9.11
C ALA A 167 32.69 -3.71 -7.94
N GLU A 168 32.47 -3.28 -6.70
CA GLU A 168 32.67 -4.12 -5.50
C GLU A 168 31.68 -5.29 -5.47
N ASP A 169 30.39 -5.01 -5.68
CA ASP A 169 29.35 -6.02 -5.66
C ASP A 169 29.40 -6.92 -6.91
N ALA A 170 29.77 -6.37 -8.07
CA ALA A 170 30.10 -7.15 -9.24
C ALA A 170 31.25 -8.13 -8.97
N ASN A 171 32.32 -7.69 -8.30
CA ASN A 171 33.47 -8.54 -8.00
C ASN A 171 33.12 -9.68 -7.03
N LYS A 172 32.24 -9.45 -6.05
CA LYS A 172 31.71 -10.52 -5.19
C LYS A 172 31.01 -11.58 -6.02
N MET A 173 30.10 -11.17 -6.91
CA MET A 173 29.35 -12.09 -7.80
C MET A 173 30.24 -12.81 -8.81
N ILE A 174 31.19 -12.10 -9.44
CA ILE A 174 32.17 -12.68 -10.36
C ILE A 174 33.02 -13.73 -9.63
N GLY A 175 33.37 -13.51 -8.37
CA GLY A 175 34.07 -14.51 -7.55
C GLY A 175 33.29 -15.82 -7.43
N PHE A 176 31.98 -15.76 -7.20
CA PHE A 176 31.13 -16.96 -7.16
C PHE A 176 31.02 -17.65 -8.52
N LEU A 177 30.89 -16.88 -9.60
CA LEU A 177 30.84 -17.41 -10.96
C LEU A 177 32.17 -18.08 -11.35
N LYS A 178 33.31 -17.50 -10.95
CA LYS A 178 34.64 -18.07 -11.18
C LYS A 178 34.84 -19.39 -10.42
N ALA A 179 34.43 -19.44 -9.15
CA ALA A 179 34.46 -20.70 -8.40
C ALA A 179 33.59 -21.78 -9.07
N SER A 180 32.43 -21.39 -9.59
CA SER A 180 31.51 -22.30 -10.29
C SER A 180 32.07 -22.77 -11.64
N TYR A 181 32.76 -21.89 -12.36
CA TYR A 181 33.50 -22.20 -13.59
C TYR A 181 34.59 -23.26 -13.32
N GLU A 182 35.42 -23.04 -12.29
CA GLU A 182 36.52 -23.93 -11.94
C GLU A 182 36.04 -25.31 -11.47
N ALA A 183 34.91 -25.35 -10.74
CA ALA A 183 34.32 -26.59 -10.24
C ALA A 183 33.54 -27.40 -11.31
N SER A 184 33.12 -26.76 -12.40
CA SER A 184 32.30 -27.41 -13.43
C SER A 184 33.13 -28.33 -14.33
N ALA A 185 32.61 -29.53 -14.63
CA ALA A 185 33.16 -30.44 -15.65
C ALA A 185 32.52 -30.26 -17.04
N SER A 186 31.43 -29.47 -17.15
CA SER A 186 30.74 -29.20 -18.41
C SER A 186 31.31 -27.95 -19.07
N GLN A 187 31.71 -28.06 -20.34
CA GLN A 187 32.20 -26.93 -21.14
C GLN A 187 31.09 -25.89 -21.36
N GLU A 188 29.86 -26.32 -21.64
CA GLU A 188 28.70 -25.44 -21.82
C GLU A 188 28.45 -24.60 -20.56
N ALA A 189 28.48 -25.22 -19.38
CA ALA A 189 28.31 -24.50 -18.12
C ALA A 189 29.46 -23.51 -17.85
N ARG A 190 30.69 -23.87 -18.23
CA ARG A 190 31.85 -22.96 -18.16
C ARG A 190 31.66 -21.74 -19.06
N ASP A 191 31.21 -21.94 -20.29
CA ASP A 191 30.96 -20.85 -21.24
C ASP A 191 29.86 -19.91 -20.73
N ASP A 192 28.83 -20.45 -20.08
CA ASP A 192 27.76 -19.65 -19.48
C ASP A 192 28.21 -18.84 -18.26
N PHE A 193 28.98 -19.44 -17.34
CA PHE A 193 29.53 -18.68 -16.20
C PHE A 193 30.47 -17.57 -16.66
N HIS A 194 31.27 -17.83 -17.70
CA HIS A 194 32.14 -16.83 -18.30
C HIS A 194 31.34 -15.67 -18.91
N ARG A 195 30.30 -15.98 -19.69
CA ARG A 195 29.39 -14.98 -20.27
C ARG A 195 28.73 -14.12 -19.19
N LEU A 196 28.22 -14.74 -18.12
CA LEU A 196 27.59 -14.02 -17.01
C LEU A 196 28.57 -13.12 -16.26
N ALA A 197 29.81 -13.56 -16.06
CA ALA A 197 30.85 -12.74 -15.46
C ALA A 197 31.14 -11.48 -16.31
N ASN A 198 31.23 -11.62 -17.64
CA ASN A 198 31.42 -10.49 -18.54
C ASN A 198 30.21 -9.54 -18.59
N GLN A 199 28.98 -10.06 -18.47
CA GLN A 199 27.79 -9.22 -18.32
C GLN A 199 27.84 -8.37 -17.05
N LEU A 200 28.32 -8.92 -15.93
CA LEU A 200 28.50 -8.18 -14.67
C LEU A 200 29.64 -7.16 -14.75
N ARG A 201 30.74 -7.48 -15.44
CA ARG A 201 31.82 -6.52 -15.70
C ARG A 201 31.29 -5.34 -16.52
N LYS A 202 30.58 -5.60 -17.61
CA LYS A 202 29.95 -4.58 -18.43
C LYS A 202 28.94 -3.72 -17.66
N ALA A 203 28.09 -4.35 -16.84
CA ALA A 203 27.11 -3.65 -16.01
C ALA A 203 27.75 -2.82 -14.88
N SER A 204 29.00 -3.10 -14.50
CA SER A 204 29.77 -2.34 -13.50
C SER A 204 30.82 -1.41 -14.09
N GLY A 205 30.87 -1.27 -15.43
CA GLY A 205 31.85 -0.40 -16.10
C GLY A 205 33.28 -0.96 -16.11
N GLN A 206 33.44 -2.25 -15.82
CA GLN A 206 34.72 -2.96 -15.88
C GLN A 206 34.95 -3.56 -17.28
N PRO A 207 36.21 -3.68 -17.74
CA PRO A 207 36.53 -4.38 -18.99
C PRO A 207 36.14 -5.86 -18.90
N GLU A 208 35.66 -6.44 -20.00
CA GLU A 208 35.44 -7.88 -20.12
C GLU A 208 36.78 -8.65 -20.09
N GLU A 209 36.77 -9.89 -19.60
CA GLU A 209 37.93 -10.81 -19.55
C GLU A 209 37.79 -11.92 -20.59
#